data_AF-A0A1H9Y994-F1
#
_entry.id   AF-A0A1H9Y994-F1
#
_cell.length_a   1.000
_cell.length_b   1.000
_cell.length_c   1.000
_cell.angle_alpha   90.00
_cell.angle_beta   90.00
_cell.angle_gamma   90.00
#
_symmetry.space_group_name_H-M   'P 1'
#
loop_
_entity.id
_entity.type
_entity.pdbx_description
1 polymer ?
#
loop_
_entity_poly.entity_id
_entity_poly.type
_entity_poly.pdbx_seq_one_letter_code
_entity_poly.pdbx_strand_id
1 'polypeptide(L)' 'MADREFLAGRVRARIAENGSVILTRAGAIGRGVPRQSMMWCAEQVAEALRAASQRRGEDAICEARALRWALNEMKDPARR' A
#
# COMPACT_ATOMS: atom_id res chain seq x y z
N MET A 1 -2.40 17.79 0.96
CA MET A 1 -3.50 16.83 0.69
C MET A 1 -3.69 16.07 1.99
N ALA A 2 -4.92 15.84 2.47
CA ALA A 2 -5.10 15.13 3.74
C ALA A 2 -4.39 13.76 3.69
N ASP A 3 -3.62 13.47 4.73
CA ASP A 3 -2.90 12.20 4.85
C ASP A 3 -3.94 11.07 4.94
N ARG A 4 -4.10 10.31 3.86
CA ARG A 4 -5.04 9.19 3.82
C ARG A 4 -4.29 7.91 4.06
N GLU A 5 -4.78 7.11 4.99
CA GLU A 5 -4.24 5.79 5.27
C GLU A 5 -5.32 4.71 5.19
N PHE A 6 -4.89 3.53 4.79
CA PHE A 6 -5.72 2.33 4.72
C PHE A 6 -4.96 1.15 5.29
N LEU A 7 -5.61 0.41 6.18
CA LEU A 7 -5.06 -0.75 6.85
C LEU A 7 -5.77 -2.02 6.36
N ALA A 8 -5.01 -2.94 5.76
CA ALA A 8 -5.45 -4.28 5.43
C ALA A 8 -4.62 -5.27 6.25
N GLY A 9 -5.18 -5.82 7.33
CA GLY A 9 -4.47 -6.73 8.22
C GLY A 9 -3.21 -6.08 8.80
N ARG A 10 -2.03 -6.63 8.47
CA ARG A 10 -0.72 -6.11 8.88
C ARG A 10 -0.08 -5.14 7.88
N VAL A 11 -0.75 -4.82 6.79
CA VAL A 11 -0.24 -3.94 5.73
C VAL A 11 -1.00 -2.62 5.74
N ARG A 12 -0.27 -1.52 5.88
CA ARG A 12 -0.78 -0.16 5.82
C ARG A 12 -0.31 0.51 4.54
N ALA A 13 -1.22 1.07 3.75
CA ALA A 13 -0.89 2.01 2.69
C ALA A 13 -1.23 3.41 3.15
N ARG A 14 -0.33 4.36 2.92
CA ARG A 14 -0.50 5.78 3.22
C ARG A 14 -0.19 6.60 1.99
N ILE A 15 -1.01 7.58 1.66
CA ILE A 15 -0.74 8.54 0.59
C ILE A 15 -0.21 9.80 1.26
N ALA A 16 1.08 10.06 1.04
CA ALA A 16 1.73 11.25 1.54
C ALA A 16 1.27 12.49 0.75
N GLU A 17 1.51 13.67 1.32
CA GLU A 17 1.02 14.94 0.76
C GLU A 17 1.58 15.26 -0.63
N ASN A 18 2.75 14.71 -0.96
CA ASN A 18 3.41 14.83 -2.25
C ASN A 18 2.86 13.85 -3.31
N GLY A 19 1.82 13.08 -2.97
CA GLY A 19 1.22 12.08 -3.86
C GLY A 19 1.95 10.74 -3.90
N SER A 20 3.02 10.56 -3.11
CA SER A 20 3.69 9.27 -2.99
C SER A 20 2.91 8.32 -2.09
N VAL A 21 3.03 7.02 -2.36
CA VAL A 21 2.42 5.95 -1.58
C VAL A 21 3.48 5.28 -0.73
N ILE A 22 3.27 5.29 0.58
CA ILE A 22 4.08 4.61 1.57
C ILE A 22 3.34 3.35 1.98
N LEU A 23 3.90 2.19 1.65
CA LEU A 23 3.41 0.90 2.09
C LEU A 23 4.24 0.41 3.28
N THR A 24 3.61 0.22 4.42
CA THR A 24 4.25 -0.29 5.64
C THR A 24 3.67 -1.66 5.96
N ARG A 25 4.51 -2.69 5.97
CA ARG A 25 4.18 -4.03 6.43
C ARG A 25 4.69 -4.18 7.86
N ALA A 26 3.77 -4.33 8.81
CA ALA A 26 4.12 -4.66 10.18
C ALA A 26 4.79 -6.04 10.21
N GLY A 27 5.95 -6.14 10.85
CA GLY A 27 6.59 -7.41 11.09
C GLY A 27 5.80 -8.27 12.09
N ALA A 28 6.14 -9.56 12.16
CA ALA A 28 5.54 -10.46 13.14
C ALA A 28 5.82 -9.97 14.57
N ILE A 29 4.82 -10.10 15.46
CA ILE A 29 4.89 -9.69 16.87
C ILE A 29 6.16 -10.29 17.50
N GLY A 30 7.05 -9.42 17.99
CA GLY A 30 8.26 -9.81 18.74
C GLY A 30 9.50 -10.18 17.92
N ARG A 31 9.45 -10.25 16.58
CA ARG A 31 10.64 -10.59 15.75
C ARG A 31 10.75 -9.89 14.39
N GLY A 32 9.66 -9.41 13.81
CA GLY A 32 9.72 -8.85 12.46
C GLY A 32 10.03 -7.35 12.46
N VAL A 33 11.13 -6.96 11.81
CA VAL A 33 11.35 -5.54 11.48
C VAL A 33 10.25 -5.11 10.50
N PRO A 34 9.50 -4.03 10.80
CA PRO A 34 8.53 -3.50 9.85
C PRO A 34 9.25 -3.11 8.56
N ARG A 35 8.69 -3.53 7.42
CA ARG A 35 9.24 -3.17 6.11
C ARG A 35 8.42 -2.05 5.51
N GLN A 36 9.09 -0.98 5.12
CA GLN A 36 8.48 0.15 4.46
C GLN A 36 8.99 0.23 3.02
N SER A 37 8.06 0.35 2.09
CA SER A 37 8.33 0.57 0.67
C SER A 37 7.68 1.88 0.26
N MET A 38 8.42 2.72 -0.45
CA MET A 38 7.92 4.01 -0.96
C MET A 38 7.78 3.93 -2.47
N MET A 39 6.63 4.37 -2.97
CA MET A 39 6.27 4.36 -4.38
C MET A 39 5.87 5.78 -4.78
N TRP A 40 6.45 6.31 -5.84
CA TRP A 40 6.34 7.72 -6.23
C TRP A 40 5.30 7.96 -7.33
N CYS A 41 4.95 6.93 -8.10
CA CYS A 41 4.00 7.03 -9.20
C CYS A 41 3.02 5.86 -9.23
N ALA A 42 1.90 6.06 -9.94
CA ALA A 42 0.85 5.05 -10.07
C ALA A 42 1.34 3.77 -10.78
N GLU A 43 2.34 3.87 -11.66
CA GLU A 43 2.94 2.71 -12.33
C GLU A 43 3.67 1.79 -11.34
N GLN A 44 4.47 2.35 -10.42
CA GLN A 44 5.12 1.57 -9.36
C GLN A 44 4.09 0.87 -8.46
N VAL A 45 2.99 1.56 -8.13
CA VAL A 45 1.90 0.97 -7.34
C VAL A 45 1.20 -0.15 -8.11
N ALA A 46 0.97 0.02 -9.42
CA ALA A 46 0.35 -0.99 -10.27
C ALA A 46 1.25 -2.23 -10.46
N GLU A 47 2.56 -2.03 -10.61
CA GLU A 47 3.53 -3.13 -10.70
C GLU A 47 3.60 -3.90 -9.38
N ALA A 48 3.70 -3.19 -8.24
CA ALA A 48 3.66 -3.80 -6.91
C ALA A 48 2.35 -4.58 -6.70
N LEU A 49 1.21 -4.05 -7.15
CA LEU A 49 -0.09 -4.72 -7.07
C LEU A 49 -0.09 -6.02 -7.89
N ARG A 50 0.48 -6.00 -9.10
CA ARG A 50 0.61 -7.18 -9.95
C ARG A 50 1.49 -8.24 -9.28
N ALA A 51 2.63 -7.85 -8.74
CA ALA A 51 3.54 -8.75 -8.02
C ALA A 51 2.91 -9.33 -6.74
N ALA A 52 2.15 -8.53 -5.99
CA ALA A 52 1.41 -8.99 -4.81
C ALA A 52 0.30 -9.97 -5.18
N SER A 53 -0.44 -9.71 -6.27
CA SER A 53 -1.54 -10.57 -6.73
C SER A 53 -1.10 -11.93 -7.25
N GLN A 54 0.17 -12.06 -7.67
CA GLN A 54 0.75 -13.34 -8.11
C GLN A 54 1.24 -14.21 -6.94
N ARG A 55 1.44 -13.63 -5.75
CA ARG A 55 1.86 -14.36 -4.56
C ARG A 55 0.66 -14.96 -3.84
N ARG A 56 0.88 -16.10 -3.16
CA ARG A 56 -0.11 -16.75 -2.29
C ARG A 56 0.15 -16.37 -0.83
N GLY A 57 -0.90 -16.29 -0.03
CA GLY A 57 -0.84 -16.04 1.41
C GLY A 57 -1.58 -14.77 1.85
N GLU A 58 -1.94 -14.72 3.12
CA GLU A 58 -2.73 -13.63 3.71
C GLU A 58 -2.03 -12.26 3.58
N ASP A 59 -0.71 -12.22 3.78
CA ASP A 59 0.08 -11.01 3.59
C ASP A 59 0.03 -10.47 2.16
N ALA A 60 0.03 -11.35 1.17
CA ALA A 60 -0.04 -10.96 -0.24
C ALA A 60 -1.44 -10.42 -0.59
N ILE A 61 -2.49 -11.03 -0.04
CA ILE A 61 -3.87 -10.56 -0.18
C ILE A 61 -4.04 -9.18 0.46
N CYS A 62 -3.53 -9.01 1.68
CA CYS A 62 -3.58 -7.74 2.40
C CYS A 62 -2.82 -6.64 1.65
N GLU A 63 -1.62 -6.95 1.15
CA GLU A 63 -0.82 -6.03 0.33
C GLU A 63 -1.54 -5.64 -0.97
N ALA A 64 -2.11 -6.61 -1.70
CA ALA A 64 -2.86 -6.33 -2.91
C ALA A 64 -4.09 -5.44 -2.63
N ARG A 65 -4.79 -5.64 -1.51
CA ARG A 65 -5.91 -4.76 -1.11
C ARG A 65 -5.44 -3.33 -0.81
N ALA A 66 -4.34 -3.19 -0.08
CA ALA A 66 -3.78 -1.88 0.25
C ALA A 66 -3.28 -1.12 -0.99
N LEU A 67 -2.61 -1.81 -1.92
CA LEU A 67 -2.15 -1.24 -3.19
C LEU A 67 -3.30 -0.91 -4.14
N ARG A 68 -4.34 -1.74 -4.19
CA ARG A 68 -5.56 -1.45 -4.97
C ARG A 68 -6.23 -0.17 -4.48
N TRP A 69 -6.38 -0.01 -3.16
CA TRP A 69 -6.93 1.22 -2.58
C TRP A 69 -6.07 2.43 -2.96
N ALA A 70 -4.75 2.35 -2.76
CA ALA A 70 -3.85 3.45 -3.08
C ALA A 70 -3.91 3.84 -4.57
N LEU A 71 -3.96 2.87 -5.47
CA LEU A 71 -4.08 3.12 -6.91
C LEU A 71 -5.41 3.81 -7.28
N ASN A 72 -6.50 3.47 -6.59
CA ASN A 72 -7.80 4.11 -6.82
C ASN A 72 -7.79 5.57 -6.35
N GLU A 73 -7.23 5.83 -5.16
CA GLU A 73 -7.11 7.20 -4.63
C GLU A 73 -6.19 8.08 -5.50
N MET A 74 -5.12 7.50 -6.09
CA MET A 74 -4.27 8.22 -7.03
C MET A 74 -4.97 8.55 -8.35
N LYS A 75 -5.91 7.71 -8.80
CA LYS A 75 -6.69 7.90 -10.03
C LYS A 75 -7.88 8.83 -9.87
N ASP A 76 -8.47 8.84 -8.67
CA ASP A 76 -9.61 9.68 -8.34
C ASP A 76 -9.28 10.59 -7.14
N PRO A 77 -8.49 11.66 -7.35
CA PRO A 77 -8.26 12.68 -6.33
C PRO A 77 -9.52 13.54 -6.07
N ALA A 78 -10.62 13.31 -6.80
CA ALA A 78 -11.87 14.08 -6.75
C ALA A 78 -12.94 13.46 -5.83
N ARG A 79 -12.66 12.31 -5.19
CA ARG A 79 -13.42 11.76 -4.04
C ARG A 79 -13.20 12.60 -2.75
N ARG A 80 -13.23 13.93 -2.93
CA ARG A 80 -13.11 15.02 -1.96
C ARG A 80 -14.42 15.26 -1.25
#